data_AF-A0A2H0XXA3-F1
#
_entry.id   AF-A0A2H0XXA3-F1
#
_cell.length_a   1.000
_cell.length_b   1.000
_cell.length_c   1.000
_cell.angle_alpha   90.00
_cell.angle_beta   90.00
_cell.angle_gamma   90.00
#
_symmetry.space_group_name_H-M   'P 1'
#
loop_
_entity.id
_entity.type
_entity.pdbx_description
1 polymer ?
#
loop_
_entity_poly.entity_id
_entity_poly.type
_entity_poly.pdbx_seq_one_letter_code
_entity_poly.pdbx_strand_id
1 'polypeptide(L)'
;MKKLTVLGLVCVLSFSFFVFGCGRVADQLPAASVLSANLVSSGSLGHIILTWEASTDPGLIGYNVYKSTDEVTFVKTADYPVTTNSYDDLIPAAGDGVYYYYKVTYLTPGESSFSNVTKNIHGTRLPASNLAGLTTLVAASPYVAEGNVVVDGGNLVVASGTKLYLADNSTIDIEQGVGGSGLLLVQGLLHAVASASEPAAITAHRVGGTLADGEGLAIHFDGADNYNASDDSGTLLENTIVTKIRVSSNAIEVMNCSPKFYNAKFYGNDTYGRSYLYFRTDAGAIVKNCYFDKISPDILADLRATAFKMDHNIFRNSYYSIAFFSLDNSGIKAGQIELNDFGCSREVATTNTAYFFDMTGANVPLGNNYWHWGTETPPLPATTYFQSTSTFDFNDPSPALSSVPANVGPSW
;
A
#
# COMPACT_ATOMS: atom_id res chain seq x y z
N MET A 1 61.92 33.92 78.15
CA MET A 1 61.08 32.90 78.81
C MET A 1 59.64 33.09 78.37
N LYS A 2 58.97 32.00 77.97
CA LYS A 2 57.51 31.79 77.82
C LYS A 2 56.72 32.58 76.75
N LYS A 3 56.17 31.77 75.82
CA LYS A 3 54.89 31.79 75.04
C LYS A 3 53.91 32.96 75.29
N LEU A 4 53.21 33.44 74.24
CA LEU A 4 51.84 33.00 73.83
C LEU A 4 51.28 33.80 72.62
N THR A 5 50.73 33.04 71.66
CA THR A 5 49.60 33.19 70.68
C THR A 5 48.90 34.55 70.40
N VAL A 6 48.61 34.87 69.12
CA VAL A 6 47.27 34.91 68.45
C VAL A 6 47.34 35.52 67.02
N LEU A 7 46.50 34.94 66.16
CA LEU A 7 46.14 35.14 64.75
C LEU A 7 46.00 36.60 64.24
N GLY A 8 46.47 36.88 63.02
CA GLY A 8 46.26 38.14 62.31
C GLY A 8 45.80 37.91 60.86
N LEU A 9 44.59 38.36 60.57
CA LEU A 9 43.90 38.37 59.28
C LEU A 9 44.45 39.52 58.41
N VAL A 10 44.85 39.28 57.15
CA VAL A 10 45.12 40.37 56.18
C VAL A 10 44.61 40.00 54.80
N CYS A 11 43.74 40.87 54.28
CA CYS A 11 43.12 40.83 52.97
C CYS A 11 43.75 41.93 52.09
N VAL A 12 44.27 41.51 50.93
CA VAL A 12 44.27 42.13 49.59
C VAL A 12 44.76 43.58 49.40
N LEU A 13 45.70 43.76 48.46
CA LEU A 13 45.54 44.67 47.32
C LEU A 13 46.60 44.41 46.22
N SER A 14 46.10 44.25 44.99
CA SER A 14 46.85 43.92 43.77
C SER A 14 47.46 45.16 43.10
N PHE A 15 48.60 44.98 42.43
CA PHE A 15 49.13 45.93 41.45
C PHE A 15 49.30 45.25 40.08
N SER A 16 48.74 45.89 39.06
CA SER A 16 48.65 45.43 37.67
C SER A 16 49.98 45.54 36.92
N PHE A 17 50.23 44.61 35.99
CA PHE A 17 51.22 44.78 34.92
C PHE A 17 50.52 44.57 33.56
N PHE A 18 50.60 45.59 32.71
CA PHE A 18 50.20 45.54 31.30
C PHE A 18 51.31 44.87 30.48
N VAL A 19 50.95 43.89 29.65
CA VAL A 19 51.78 43.41 28.53
C VAL A 19 50.95 43.50 27.25
N PHE A 20 51.49 44.22 26.27
CA PHE A 20 50.97 44.31 24.91
C PHE A 20 51.19 42.98 24.18
N GLY A 21 50.09 42.31 23.80
CA GLY A 21 50.08 41.13 22.94
C GLY A 21 49.53 41.48 21.55
N CYS A 22 50.33 41.17 20.53
CA CYS A 22 50.10 41.36 19.10
C CYS A 22 48.81 40.68 18.60
N GLY A 23 48.14 41.31 17.63
CA GLY A 23 46.83 40.92 17.12
C GLY A 23 46.76 39.53 16.50
N ARG A 24 45.69 38.82 16.85
CA ARG A 24 44.90 38.01 15.93
C ARG A 24 43.45 38.38 16.18
N VAL A 25 42.84 39.15 15.28
CA VAL A 25 41.41 39.01 15.07
C VAL A 25 41.28 37.58 14.59
N ALA A 26 40.84 36.68 15.47
CA ALA A 26 40.31 35.42 15.00
C ALA A 26 39.12 35.82 14.12
N ASP A 27 39.24 35.62 12.81
CA ASP A 27 38.08 35.49 11.95
C ASP A 27 37.24 34.39 12.58
N GLN A 28 36.25 34.82 13.37
CA GLN A 28 35.15 33.97 13.73
C GLN A 28 34.38 33.84 12.42
N LEU A 29 34.72 32.82 11.63
CA LEU A 29 33.86 32.32 10.56
C LEU A 29 32.45 32.29 11.15
N PRO A 30 31.46 33.00 10.55
CA PRO A 30 30.10 32.92 11.06
C PRO A 30 29.74 31.44 11.13
N ALA A 31 29.19 31.02 12.27
CA ALA A 31 28.69 29.65 12.41
C ALA A 31 27.84 29.36 11.18
N ALA A 32 28.13 28.24 10.49
CA ALA A 32 27.40 27.85 9.29
C ALA A 32 25.90 28.01 9.57
N SER A 33 25.30 28.98 8.88
CA SER A 33 23.88 29.31 8.95
C SER A 33 23.08 28.03 8.73
N VAL A 34 22.38 27.52 9.73
CA VAL A 34 21.68 26.24 9.58
C VAL A 34 20.61 26.45 8.51
N LEU A 35 20.68 25.71 7.39
CA LEU A 35 19.54 25.65 6.47
C LEU A 35 18.36 25.16 7.30
N SER A 36 17.22 25.87 7.26
CA SER A 36 16.05 25.34 7.92
C SER A 36 15.68 24.02 7.23
N ALA A 37 15.35 23.02 8.05
CA ALA A 37 14.99 21.67 7.62
C ALA A 37 13.57 21.63 6.99
N ASN A 38 13.22 22.63 6.18
CA ASN A 38 11.90 22.86 5.61
C ASN A 38 11.89 22.66 4.09
N LEU A 39 12.63 21.68 3.58
CA LEU A 39 12.49 21.25 2.19
C LEU A 39 11.15 20.51 2.06
N VAL A 40 10.31 20.99 1.14
CA VAL A 40 9.05 20.35 0.77
C VAL A 40 9.04 20.06 -0.73
N SER A 41 8.27 19.05 -1.11
CA SER A 41 8.09 18.67 -2.50
C SER A 41 6.60 18.55 -2.86
N SER A 42 6.27 18.86 -4.10
CA SER A 42 4.94 18.70 -4.67
C SER A 42 5.04 18.08 -6.06
N GLY A 43 4.36 16.97 -6.28
CA GLY A 43 4.33 16.32 -7.60
C GLY A 43 3.24 16.92 -8.49
N SER A 44 3.55 17.04 -9.77
CA SER A 44 2.59 17.34 -10.82
C SER A 44 2.88 16.51 -12.07
N LEU A 45 2.04 16.56 -13.09
CA LEU A 45 2.20 15.70 -14.27
C LEU A 45 3.52 16.00 -14.99
N GLY A 46 4.47 15.07 -14.88
CA GLY A 46 5.80 15.15 -15.50
C GLY A 46 6.83 15.97 -14.70
N HIS A 47 6.49 16.44 -13.51
CA HIS A 47 7.34 17.34 -12.74
C HIS A 47 7.26 17.05 -11.23
N ILE A 48 8.36 17.31 -10.51
CA ILE A 48 8.36 17.43 -9.04
C ILE A 48 8.96 18.79 -8.69
N ILE A 49 8.14 19.63 -8.07
CA ILE A 49 8.53 20.98 -7.66
C ILE A 49 8.99 20.93 -6.20
N LEU A 50 10.22 21.36 -5.98
CA LEU A 50 10.84 21.49 -4.67
C LEU A 50 10.85 22.95 -4.24
N THR A 51 10.51 23.22 -2.98
CA THR A 51 10.69 24.54 -2.39
C THR A 51 11.30 24.41 -1.00
N TRP A 52 12.12 25.38 -0.64
CA TRP A 52 12.75 25.45 0.68
C TRP A 52 12.88 26.89 1.15
N GLU A 53 13.17 27.06 2.43
CA GLU A 53 13.44 28.37 3.00
C GLU A 53 14.80 28.90 2.50
N ALA A 54 14.82 30.14 2.03
CA ALA A 54 16.05 30.75 1.56
C ALA A 54 17.03 30.97 2.72
N SER A 55 18.30 30.62 2.50
CA SER A 55 19.39 30.98 3.41
C SER A 55 19.54 32.49 3.47
N THR A 56 19.71 33.01 4.68
CA THR A 56 20.00 34.43 4.94
C THR A 56 21.51 34.72 5.00
N ASP A 57 22.34 33.72 4.69
CA ASP A 57 23.80 33.88 4.65
C ASP A 57 24.19 34.90 3.57
N PRO A 58 24.89 35.99 3.92
CA PRO A 58 25.26 37.03 2.96
C PRO A 58 26.26 36.54 1.90
N GLY A 59 26.93 35.41 2.14
CA GLY A 59 27.85 34.76 1.21
C GLY A 59 27.20 33.69 0.32
N LEU A 60 25.87 33.62 0.27
CA LEU A 60 25.14 32.63 -0.53
C LEU A 60 25.50 32.72 -2.01
N ILE A 61 26.00 31.60 -2.55
CA ILE A 61 26.26 31.39 -3.98
C ILE A 61 25.04 30.73 -4.66
N GLY A 62 24.37 29.81 -3.96
CA GLY A 62 23.22 29.07 -4.46
C GLY A 62 22.97 27.79 -3.66
N TYR A 63 22.28 26.82 -4.25
CA TYR A 63 21.91 25.55 -3.60
C TYR A 63 22.29 24.35 -4.48
N ASN A 64 22.82 23.29 -3.88
CA ASN A 64 22.89 21.99 -4.56
C ASN A 64 21.62 21.21 -4.24
N VAL A 65 21.00 20.64 -5.27
CA VAL A 65 19.86 19.72 -5.14
C VAL A 65 20.35 18.31 -5.39
N TYR A 66 19.96 17.39 -4.51
CA TYR A 66 20.31 15.99 -4.58
C TYR A 66 19.04 15.15 -4.73
N LYS A 67 19.09 14.13 -5.58
CA LYS A 67 17.98 13.23 -5.91
C LYS A 67 18.39 11.76 -5.71
N SER A 68 17.45 10.94 -5.30
CA SER A 68 17.60 9.49 -5.13
C SER A 68 16.28 8.79 -5.48
N THR A 69 16.35 7.52 -5.89
CA THR A 69 15.19 6.62 -6.06
C THR A 69 15.16 5.49 -5.02
N ASP A 70 16.16 5.42 -4.15
CA ASP A 70 16.37 4.37 -3.14
C ASP A 70 16.47 4.91 -1.71
N GLU A 71 16.34 6.23 -1.53
CA GLU A 71 16.58 6.99 -0.29
C GLU A 71 18.01 6.85 0.30
N VAL A 72 18.92 6.17 -0.40
CA VAL A 72 20.27 5.87 0.10
C VAL A 72 21.32 6.61 -0.73
N THR A 73 21.27 6.41 -2.05
CA THR A 73 22.26 6.94 -2.99
C THR A 73 21.76 8.24 -3.60
N PHE A 74 22.22 9.35 -3.04
CA PHE A 74 21.87 10.69 -3.53
C PHE A 74 22.89 11.22 -4.53
N VAL A 75 22.41 11.63 -5.70
CA VAL A 75 23.21 12.23 -6.78
C VAL A 75 22.77 13.67 -6.99
N LYS A 76 23.74 14.57 -7.26
CA LYS A 76 23.44 15.97 -7.55
C LYS A 76 22.69 16.08 -8.89
N THR A 77 21.61 16.85 -8.93
CA THR A 77 20.74 16.95 -10.13
C THR A 77 21.23 17.93 -11.19
N ALA A 78 22.10 18.88 -10.80
CA ALA A 78 22.66 19.89 -11.69
C ALA A 78 24.15 20.12 -11.39
N ASP A 79 24.93 20.43 -12.43
CA ASP A 79 26.36 20.75 -12.30
C ASP A 79 26.61 22.12 -11.65
N TYR A 80 25.62 23.02 -11.74
CA TYR A 80 25.69 24.38 -11.22
C TYR A 80 24.67 24.59 -10.09
N PRO A 81 25.01 25.37 -9.04
CA PRO A 81 24.07 25.67 -7.97
C PRO A 81 22.82 26.40 -8.47
N VAL A 82 21.66 26.01 -7.94
CA VAL A 82 20.39 26.71 -8.15
C VAL A 82 20.44 28.03 -7.39
N THR A 83 20.11 29.15 -8.03
CA THR A 83 20.19 30.49 -7.39
C THR A 83 18.90 30.92 -6.71
N THR A 84 17.80 30.20 -6.96
CA THR A 84 16.49 30.38 -6.34
C THR A 84 16.27 29.36 -5.23
N ASN A 85 15.31 29.61 -4.34
CA ASN A 85 14.89 28.67 -3.29
C ASN A 85 13.80 27.70 -3.76
N SER A 86 13.83 27.36 -5.05
CA SER A 86 12.90 26.47 -5.73
C SER A 86 13.61 25.76 -6.88
N TYR A 87 13.24 24.52 -7.11
CA TYR A 87 13.75 23.69 -8.21
C TYR A 87 12.62 22.87 -8.82
N ASP A 88 12.51 22.91 -10.14
CA ASP A 88 11.54 22.13 -10.92
C ASP A 88 12.28 20.96 -11.57
N ASP A 89 12.04 19.75 -11.06
CA ASP A 89 12.63 18.52 -11.57
C ASP A 89 11.71 17.89 -12.62
N LEU A 90 12.16 17.88 -13.87
CA LEU A 90 11.44 17.25 -14.99
C LEU A 90 11.59 15.72 -14.91
N ILE A 91 10.47 15.02 -14.82
CA ILE A 91 10.41 13.57 -14.73
C ILE A 91 9.93 12.97 -16.07
N PRO A 92 10.73 12.09 -16.71
CA PRO A 92 10.31 11.41 -17.93
C PRO A 92 9.21 10.39 -17.64
N ALA A 93 8.44 9.98 -18.65
CA ALA A 93 7.37 8.99 -18.51
C ALA A 93 7.83 7.61 -18.00
N ALA A 94 9.12 7.28 -18.15
CA ALA A 94 9.71 6.08 -17.54
C ALA A 94 9.76 6.16 -16.00
N GLY A 95 9.50 7.33 -15.41
CA GLY A 95 9.45 7.59 -13.98
C GLY A 95 8.07 7.42 -13.33
N ASP A 96 7.05 6.98 -14.09
CA ASP A 96 5.70 6.78 -13.56
C ASP A 96 5.73 5.81 -12.37
N GLY A 97 5.10 6.18 -11.25
CA GLY A 97 5.02 5.32 -10.06
C GLY A 97 6.31 5.25 -9.23
N VAL A 98 7.36 5.99 -9.60
CA VAL A 98 8.63 6.01 -8.84
C VAL A 98 8.60 7.13 -7.81
N TYR A 99 8.89 6.78 -6.54
CA TYR A 99 9.23 7.78 -5.53
C TYR A 99 10.62 8.35 -5.80
N TYR A 100 10.70 9.67 -5.89
CA TYR A 100 11.94 10.41 -5.91
C TYR A 100 12.14 11.12 -4.59
N TYR A 101 13.32 10.95 -4.02
CA TYR A 101 13.74 11.51 -2.74
C TYR A 101 14.69 12.66 -2.98
N TYR A 102 14.52 13.74 -2.22
CA TYR A 102 15.29 14.96 -2.39
C TYR A 102 15.82 15.48 -1.06
N LYS A 103 17.00 16.06 -1.13
CA LYS A 103 17.59 16.91 -0.09
C LYS A 103 18.38 18.02 -0.73
N VAL A 104 18.55 19.13 -0.03
CA VAL A 104 19.26 20.30 -0.52
C VAL A 104 20.35 20.73 0.45
N THR A 105 21.38 21.37 -0.07
CA THR A 105 22.38 22.14 0.69
C THR A 105 22.44 23.55 0.11
N TYR A 106 22.91 24.52 0.89
CA TYR A 106 23.31 25.82 0.34
C TYR A 106 24.83 25.88 0.20
N LEU A 107 25.30 26.64 -0.78
CA LEU A 107 26.71 26.93 -1.02
C LEU A 107 27.03 28.35 -0.64
N THR A 108 28.13 28.49 0.08
CA THR A 108 28.96 29.69 0.21
C THR A 108 30.36 29.29 -0.32
N PRO A 109 31.49 29.88 0.13
CA PRO A 109 32.80 29.26 -0.12
C PRO A 109 32.92 27.81 0.38
N GLY A 110 32.01 27.34 1.24
CA GLY A 110 31.83 25.92 1.59
C GLY A 110 30.40 25.44 1.38
N GLU A 111 30.17 24.13 1.50
CA GLU A 111 28.84 23.52 1.40
C GLU A 111 28.27 23.23 2.79
N SER A 112 26.97 23.48 2.97
CA SER A 112 26.27 23.24 4.23
C SER A 112 25.99 21.75 4.49
N SER A 113 25.47 21.45 5.69
CA SER A 113 24.76 20.19 5.93
C SER A 113 23.49 20.09 5.09
N PHE A 114 23.01 18.86 4.87
CA PHE A 114 21.75 18.60 4.17
C PHE A 114 20.52 19.11 4.95
N SER A 115 19.47 19.46 4.20
CA SER A 115 18.10 19.59 4.69
C SER A 115 17.53 18.25 5.18
N ASN A 116 16.28 18.26 5.63
CA ASN A 116 15.46 17.05 5.69
C ASN A 116 15.35 16.39 4.30
N VAL A 117 15.03 15.10 4.29
CA VAL A 117 14.62 14.39 3.08
C VAL A 117 13.12 14.63 2.87
N THR A 118 12.73 14.91 1.63
CA THR A 118 11.34 14.87 1.17
C THR A 118 11.22 13.87 0.03
N LYS A 119 10.02 13.34 -0.23
CA LYS A 119 9.80 12.43 -1.36
C LYS A 119 8.49 12.73 -2.06
N ASN A 120 8.44 12.48 -3.36
CA ASN A 120 7.20 12.61 -4.13
C ASN A 120 7.21 11.75 -5.41
N ILE A 121 6.03 11.61 -6.01
CA ILE A 121 5.79 10.98 -7.31
C ILE A 121 5.18 12.03 -8.24
N HIS A 122 5.64 12.06 -9.50
CA HIS A 122 5.02 12.88 -10.52
C HIS A 122 3.68 12.29 -10.97
N GLY A 123 2.79 13.13 -11.49
CA GLY A 123 1.48 12.72 -11.99
C GLY A 123 0.37 13.68 -11.61
N THR A 124 -0.75 13.55 -12.29
CA THR A 124 -1.95 14.34 -12.04
C THR A 124 -2.57 13.96 -10.70
N ARG A 125 -2.72 14.93 -9.80
CA ARG A 125 -3.39 14.69 -8.52
C ARG A 125 -4.86 14.45 -8.73
N LEU A 126 -5.37 13.39 -8.11
CA LEU A 126 -6.80 13.25 -7.97
C LEU A 126 -7.34 14.39 -7.08
N PRO A 127 -8.42 15.07 -7.47
CA PRO A 127 -9.08 16.04 -6.60
C PRO A 127 -9.52 15.38 -5.29
N ALA A 128 -9.47 16.16 -4.20
CA ALA A 128 -9.91 15.68 -2.89
C ALA A 128 -11.41 15.31 -2.84
N SER A 129 -12.24 15.87 -3.74
CA SER A 129 -13.65 15.49 -3.88
C SER A 129 -14.13 15.57 -5.33
N ASN A 130 -15.07 14.70 -5.70
CA ASN A 130 -15.75 14.71 -7.01
C ASN A 130 -17.19 14.21 -6.88
N LEU A 131 -18.20 14.96 -7.36
CA LEU A 131 -19.63 14.66 -7.13
C LEU A 131 -20.33 13.89 -8.26
N ALA A 132 -19.65 13.58 -9.37
CA ALA A 132 -20.24 12.88 -10.51
C ALA A 132 -19.53 11.56 -10.84
N GLY A 133 -18.84 10.97 -9.85
CA GLY A 133 -17.83 9.95 -10.12
C GLY A 133 -16.59 10.53 -10.80
N LEU A 134 -15.62 9.65 -11.04
CA LEU A 134 -14.36 10.01 -11.68
C LEU A 134 -13.98 8.91 -12.67
N THR A 135 -13.70 9.28 -13.92
CA THR A 135 -13.09 8.38 -14.92
C THR A 135 -11.77 8.99 -15.36
N THR A 136 -10.70 8.23 -15.25
CA THR A 136 -9.36 8.67 -15.65
C THR A 136 -9.27 8.84 -17.18
N LEU A 137 -8.45 9.80 -17.62
CA LEU A 137 -8.23 10.14 -19.02
C LEU A 137 -6.77 9.96 -19.40
N VAL A 138 -6.51 9.38 -20.57
CA VAL A 138 -5.14 9.12 -21.07
C VAL A 138 -4.29 10.40 -21.09
N ALA A 139 -4.87 11.54 -21.49
CA ALA A 139 -4.17 12.82 -21.60
C ALA A 139 -3.65 13.37 -20.25
N ALA A 140 -4.18 12.89 -19.12
CA ALA A 140 -3.79 13.29 -17.79
C ALA A 140 -3.16 12.14 -16.98
N SER A 141 -2.90 11.00 -17.60
CA SER A 141 -2.20 9.87 -16.97
C SER A 141 -0.68 10.15 -16.91
N PRO A 142 0.03 9.72 -15.84
CA PRO A 142 -0.48 8.99 -14.68
C PRO A 142 -1.21 9.87 -13.67
N TYR A 143 -2.13 9.26 -12.92
CA TYR A 143 -2.79 9.84 -11.77
C TYR A 143 -2.15 9.39 -10.46
N VAL A 144 -2.19 10.25 -9.45
CA VAL A 144 -1.72 9.95 -8.09
C VAL A 144 -2.82 10.32 -7.10
N ALA A 145 -3.22 9.36 -6.28
CA ALA A 145 -4.02 9.60 -5.09
C ALA A 145 -3.08 9.90 -3.92
N GLU A 146 -3.28 11.05 -3.27
CA GLU A 146 -2.58 11.46 -2.05
C GLU A 146 -3.58 12.09 -1.08
N GLY A 147 -3.36 11.95 0.22
CA GLY A 147 -4.35 12.40 1.21
C GLY A 147 -5.68 11.66 1.07
N ASN A 148 -6.80 12.36 1.23
CA ASN A 148 -8.13 11.78 1.09
C ASN A 148 -8.80 12.23 -0.22
N VAL A 149 -9.13 11.27 -1.08
CA VAL A 149 -9.85 11.43 -2.34
C VAL A 149 -11.25 10.86 -2.16
N VAL A 150 -12.25 11.74 -2.18
CA VAL A 150 -13.67 11.39 -2.02
C VAL A 150 -14.37 11.40 -3.38
N VAL A 151 -15.11 10.34 -3.70
CA VAL A 151 -15.85 10.20 -4.96
C VAL A 151 -17.32 9.98 -4.66
N ASP A 152 -18.12 11.03 -4.81
CA ASP A 152 -19.57 11.03 -4.64
C ASP A 152 -20.28 10.96 -6.01
N GLY A 153 -21.54 10.53 -5.98
CA GLY A 153 -22.47 10.58 -7.11
C GLY A 153 -22.06 9.74 -8.31
N GLY A 154 -21.15 8.77 -8.16
CA GLY A 154 -20.72 7.89 -9.25
C GLY A 154 -19.64 6.89 -8.86
N ASN A 155 -19.02 6.29 -9.87
CA ASN A 155 -17.96 5.31 -9.72
C ASN A 155 -16.59 5.96 -9.87
N LEU A 156 -15.56 5.33 -9.32
CA LEU A 156 -14.18 5.57 -9.74
C LEU A 156 -13.82 4.55 -10.81
N VAL A 157 -13.46 5.02 -12.01
CA VAL A 157 -13.07 4.18 -13.14
C VAL A 157 -11.63 4.49 -13.52
N VAL A 158 -10.73 3.53 -13.31
CA VAL A 158 -9.39 3.52 -13.88
C VAL A 158 -9.50 2.96 -15.30
N ALA A 159 -9.70 3.83 -16.27
CA ALA A 159 -9.93 3.45 -17.66
C ALA A 159 -8.71 2.77 -18.30
N SER A 160 -8.95 1.93 -19.30
CA SER A 160 -7.88 1.30 -20.08
C SER A 160 -6.93 2.33 -20.69
N GLY A 161 -5.62 2.03 -20.65
CA GLY A 161 -4.57 2.94 -21.09
C GLY A 161 -4.23 4.08 -20.10
N THR A 162 -4.80 4.05 -18.89
CA THR A 162 -4.48 5.00 -17.81
C THR A 162 -3.87 4.32 -16.60
N LYS A 163 -3.16 5.08 -15.78
CA LYS A 163 -2.47 4.62 -14.57
C LYS A 163 -2.94 5.41 -13.37
N LEU A 164 -3.25 4.74 -12.26
CA LEU A 164 -3.53 5.34 -10.96
C LEU A 164 -2.60 4.74 -9.91
N TYR A 165 -1.81 5.61 -9.28
CA TYR A 165 -0.94 5.26 -8.16
C TYR A 165 -1.54 5.67 -6.82
N LEU A 166 -1.49 4.79 -5.83
CA LEU A 166 -1.90 5.08 -4.45
C LEU A 166 -0.65 5.34 -3.59
N ALA A 167 -0.45 6.60 -3.20
CA ALA A 167 0.68 7.01 -2.36
C ALA A 167 0.54 6.53 -0.90
N ASP A 168 1.62 6.62 -0.13
CA ASP A 168 1.60 6.44 1.33
C ASP A 168 0.43 7.19 1.99
N ASN A 169 -0.30 6.53 2.89
CA ASN A 169 -1.48 7.05 3.60
C ASN A 169 -2.59 7.64 2.73
N SER A 170 -2.56 7.43 1.41
CA SER A 170 -3.66 7.86 0.56
C SER A 170 -4.93 7.07 0.88
N THR A 171 -6.08 7.73 0.81
CA THR A 171 -7.39 7.10 0.95
C THR A 171 -8.21 7.41 -0.29
N ILE A 172 -8.73 6.38 -0.94
CA ILE A 172 -9.83 6.48 -1.90
C ILE A 172 -11.12 6.13 -1.15
N ASP A 173 -12.02 7.11 -0.99
CA ASP A 173 -13.32 6.94 -0.36
C ASP A 173 -14.43 7.12 -1.40
N ILE A 174 -15.17 6.05 -1.71
CA ILE A 174 -16.20 6.08 -2.76
C ILE A 174 -17.59 6.03 -2.09
N GLU A 175 -18.44 6.99 -2.42
CA GLU A 175 -19.83 7.00 -1.97
C GLU A 175 -20.55 5.76 -2.47
N GLN A 176 -21.18 5.06 -1.52
CA GLN A 176 -22.24 4.14 -1.85
C GLN A 176 -23.51 4.92 -2.20
N GLY A 177 -23.86 5.00 -3.48
CA GLY A 177 -25.01 5.77 -3.91
C GLY A 177 -26.35 5.03 -3.77
N VAL A 178 -27.45 5.80 -3.91
CA VAL A 178 -28.83 5.31 -3.81
C VAL A 178 -29.13 4.38 -4.99
N GLY A 179 -29.18 3.06 -4.75
CA GLY A 179 -29.46 2.05 -5.78
C GLY A 179 -28.26 1.16 -6.18
N GLY A 180 -27.14 1.21 -5.43
CA GLY A 180 -26.02 0.27 -5.59
C GLY A 180 -24.77 0.83 -6.29
N SER A 181 -24.67 2.15 -6.43
CA SER A 181 -23.41 2.86 -6.76
C SER A 181 -22.37 2.67 -5.64
N GLY A 182 -21.10 2.87 -5.98
CA GLY A 182 -19.96 2.56 -5.10
C GLY A 182 -19.02 1.53 -5.73
N LEU A 183 -18.67 1.70 -7.00
CA LEU A 183 -17.77 0.81 -7.72
C LEU A 183 -16.42 1.49 -7.97
N LEU A 184 -15.35 0.79 -7.62
CA LEU A 184 -14.04 0.98 -8.20
C LEU A 184 -13.87 0.00 -9.36
N LEU A 185 -13.92 0.49 -10.60
CA LEU A 185 -13.68 -0.31 -11.80
C LEU A 185 -12.26 -0.07 -12.31
N VAL A 186 -11.49 -1.14 -12.47
CA VAL A 186 -10.10 -1.11 -12.92
C VAL A 186 -9.97 -1.84 -14.25
N GLN A 187 -9.70 -1.08 -15.30
CA GLN A 187 -9.46 -1.53 -16.68
C GLN A 187 -8.10 -1.06 -17.22
N GLY A 188 -7.43 -0.17 -16.50
CA GLY A 188 -6.02 0.21 -16.70
C GLY A 188 -5.16 -0.32 -15.56
N LEU A 189 -4.20 0.49 -15.10
CA LEU A 189 -3.31 0.15 -13.99
C LEU A 189 -3.76 0.82 -12.69
N LEU A 190 -3.98 0.00 -11.65
CA LEU A 190 -4.07 0.46 -10.26
C LEU A 190 -2.88 -0.09 -9.47
N HIS A 191 -2.03 0.78 -8.96
CA HIS A 191 -0.78 0.36 -8.33
C HIS A 191 -0.52 1.12 -7.03
N ALA A 192 -0.59 0.42 -5.90
CA ALA A 192 -0.20 0.97 -4.62
C ALA A 192 1.33 0.99 -4.50
N VAL A 193 1.87 2.18 -4.27
CA VAL A 193 3.30 2.40 -3.99
C VAL A 193 3.54 2.60 -2.48
N ALA A 194 2.50 2.38 -1.67
CA ALA A 194 2.52 2.61 -0.25
C ALA A 194 3.47 1.64 0.47
N SER A 195 4.13 2.16 1.50
CA SER A 195 4.96 1.39 2.42
C SER A 195 4.11 0.67 3.47
N ALA A 196 4.63 -0.42 4.02
CA ALA A 196 3.94 -1.18 5.07
C ALA A 196 3.69 -0.37 6.36
N SER A 197 4.49 0.67 6.62
CA SER A 197 4.31 1.59 7.76
C SER A 197 3.24 2.65 7.51
N GLU A 198 2.93 2.95 6.26
CA GLU A 198 2.00 4.02 5.85
C GLU A 198 1.05 3.50 4.76
N PRO A 199 0.24 2.47 5.06
CA PRO A 199 -0.54 1.76 4.06
C PRO A 199 -1.56 2.66 3.37
N ALA A 200 -1.78 2.43 2.07
CA ALA A 200 -2.88 3.05 1.35
C ALA A 200 -4.23 2.44 1.77
N ALA A 201 -5.31 3.20 1.63
CA ALA A 201 -6.66 2.77 1.98
C ALA A 201 -7.64 2.93 0.82
N ILE A 202 -8.55 1.96 0.69
CA ILE A 202 -9.73 2.04 -0.17
C ILE A 202 -10.94 1.74 0.72
N THR A 203 -11.91 2.65 0.74
CA THR A 203 -13.09 2.57 1.60
C THR A 203 -14.32 3.11 0.90
N ALA A 204 -15.44 3.02 1.60
CA ALA A 204 -16.70 3.62 1.20
C ALA A 204 -17.31 4.44 2.33
N HIS A 205 -18.16 5.37 1.94
CA HIS A 205 -19.02 6.12 2.84
C HIS A 205 -20.43 6.26 2.25
N ARG A 206 -21.33 6.89 3.00
CA ARG A 206 -22.68 7.24 2.57
C ARG A 206 -22.91 8.72 2.79
N VAL A 207 -23.36 9.44 1.76
CA VAL A 207 -23.70 10.86 1.95
C VAL A 207 -24.89 10.97 2.91
N GLY A 208 -24.70 11.77 3.96
CA GLY A 208 -25.74 12.05 4.96
C GLY A 208 -25.97 10.94 5.99
N GLY A 209 -25.06 9.97 6.15
CA GLY A 209 -25.22 8.94 7.18
C GLY A 209 -24.04 7.97 7.33
N THR A 210 -24.28 6.90 8.09
CA THR A 210 -23.36 5.76 8.19
C THR A 210 -23.81 4.64 7.24
N LEU A 211 -22.87 3.84 6.77
CA LEU A 211 -23.19 2.62 6.00
C LEU A 211 -23.90 1.61 6.91
N ALA A 212 -25.01 1.06 6.42
CA ALA A 212 -25.71 -0.04 7.07
C ALA A 212 -24.94 -1.37 6.95
N ASP A 213 -25.44 -2.42 7.61
CA ASP A 213 -24.89 -3.78 7.46
C ASP A 213 -24.99 -4.26 6.00
N GLY A 214 -23.87 -4.68 5.43
CA GLY A 214 -23.75 -5.14 4.05
C GLY A 214 -23.71 -4.05 2.97
N GLU A 215 -23.89 -2.78 3.35
CA GLU A 215 -23.68 -1.62 2.49
C GLU A 215 -22.18 -1.34 2.27
N GLY A 216 -21.79 -0.71 1.17
CA GLY A 216 -20.39 -0.33 0.90
C GLY A 216 -19.98 -0.40 -0.56
N LEU A 217 -18.68 -0.57 -0.85
CA LEU A 217 -18.15 -0.60 -2.21
C LEU A 217 -18.02 -2.00 -2.81
N ALA A 218 -17.99 -2.05 -4.14
CA ALA A 218 -17.41 -3.14 -4.92
C ALA A 218 -16.13 -2.69 -5.64
N ILE A 219 -15.25 -3.66 -5.93
CA ILE A 219 -14.02 -3.45 -6.69
C ILE A 219 -13.93 -4.49 -7.80
N HIS A 220 -13.88 -4.05 -9.05
CA HIS A 220 -13.80 -4.93 -10.21
C HIS A 220 -12.49 -4.69 -10.95
N PHE A 221 -11.69 -5.74 -11.08
CA PHE A 221 -10.56 -5.82 -11.99
C PHE A 221 -11.01 -6.57 -13.23
N ASP A 222 -11.35 -5.82 -14.28
CA ASP A 222 -11.84 -6.38 -15.54
C ASP A 222 -10.99 -5.83 -16.69
N GLY A 223 -10.07 -6.67 -17.18
CA GLY A 223 -9.11 -6.26 -18.20
C GLY A 223 -8.05 -5.27 -17.70
N ALA A 224 -7.82 -5.21 -16.38
CA ALA A 224 -6.74 -4.43 -15.78
C ALA A 224 -5.36 -4.84 -16.30
N ASP A 225 -4.39 -3.93 -16.24
CA ASP A 225 -3.01 -4.19 -16.65
C ASP A 225 -2.42 -5.31 -15.79
N ASN A 226 -2.00 -6.41 -16.43
CA ASN A 226 -1.46 -7.59 -15.75
C ASN A 226 -0.20 -7.24 -14.94
N TYR A 227 -0.08 -7.79 -13.74
CA TYR A 227 1.14 -7.69 -12.95
C TYR A 227 2.28 -8.48 -13.62
N ASN A 228 3.46 -7.87 -13.64
CA ASN A 228 4.69 -8.46 -14.15
C ASN A 228 5.71 -8.64 -13.03
N ALA A 229 5.97 -9.89 -12.66
CA ALA A 229 6.91 -10.22 -11.58
C ALA A 229 8.38 -9.91 -11.89
N SER A 230 8.74 -9.61 -13.14
CA SER A 230 10.14 -9.33 -13.52
C SER A 230 10.60 -7.91 -13.16
N ASP A 231 9.66 -6.97 -13.07
CA ASP A 231 9.93 -5.55 -12.84
C ASP A 231 8.95 -4.90 -11.85
N ASP A 232 8.12 -5.72 -11.18
CA ASP A 232 7.04 -5.32 -10.27
C ASP A 232 6.01 -4.36 -10.90
N SER A 233 5.96 -4.22 -12.22
CA SER A 233 4.99 -3.35 -12.89
C SER A 233 3.60 -3.98 -13.01
N GLY A 234 2.62 -3.18 -13.45
CA GLY A 234 1.23 -3.60 -13.62
C GLY A 234 0.36 -3.37 -12.37
N THR A 235 -0.82 -3.99 -12.35
CA THR A 235 -1.80 -3.79 -11.27
C THR A 235 -1.38 -4.50 -10.00
N LEU A 236 -1.14 -3.72 -8.94
CA LEU A 236 -0.61 -4.17 -7.66
C LEU A 236 -1.34 -3.48 -6.50
N LEU A 237 -1.96 -4.26 -5.63
CA LEU A 237 -2.38 -3.79 -4.30
C LEU A 237 -1.41 -4.36 -3.27
N GLU A 238 -0.33 -3.63 -3.04
CA GLU A 238 0.63 -3.88 -1.97
C GLU A 238 0.39 -2.93 -0.80
N ASN A 239 0.56 -3.42 0.44
CA ASN A 239 0.43 -2.61 1.66
C ASN A 239 -0.86 -1.77 1.69
N THR A 240 -1.98 -2.38 1.31
CA THR A 240 -3.27 -1.70 1.13
C THR A 240 -4.30 -2.25 2.11
N ILE A 241 -5.10 -1.36 2.71
CA ILE A 241 -6.28 -1.71 3.48
C ILE A 241 -7.52 -1.41 2.65
N VAL A 242 -8.33 -2.43 2.38
CA VAL A 242 -9.64 -2.27 1.74
C VAL A 242 -10.71 -2.56 2.78
N THR A 243 -11.57 -1.59 3.06
CA THR A 243 -12.64 -1.74 4.03
C THR A 243 -14.00 -1.43 3.42
N LYS A 244 -15.06 -1.75 4.16
CA LYS A 244 -16.43 -1.47 3.76
C LYS A 244 -16.83 -2.17 2.46
N ILE A 245 -16.34 -3.38 2.24
CA ILE A 245 -16.70 -4.17 1.06
C ILE A 245 -18.14 -4.68 1.23
N ARG A 246 -19.01 -4.37 0.27
CA ARG A 246 -20.45 -4.67 0.34
C ARG A 246 -20.76 -6.16 0.26
N VAL A 247 -21.96 -6.53 0.67
CA VAL A 247 -22.56 -7.84 0.37
C VAL A 247 -23.10 -7.80 -1.05
N SER A 248 -22.46 -8.54 -1.95
CA SER A 248 -22.93 -8.71 -3.32
C SER A 248 -22.27 -9.92 -3.96
N SER A 249 -22.95 -10.55 -4.91
CA SER A 249 -22.38 -11.58 -5.80
C SER A 249 -21.34 -11.03 -6.80
N ASN A 250 -20.78 -9.84 -6.54
CA ASN A 250 -19.65 -9.24 -7.26
C ASN A 250 -18.93 -8.19 -6.38
N ALA A 251 -18.69 -8.50 -5.09
CA ALA A 251 -18.08 -7.54 -4.17
C ALA A 251 -16.63 -7.23 -4.53
N ILE A 252 -15.78 -8.24 -4.70
CA ILE A 252 -14.49 -8.11 -5.39
C ILE A 252 -14.49 -9.09 -6.56
N GLU A 253 -14.10 -8.62 -7.74
CA GLU A 253 -14.11 -9.42 -8.97
C GLU A 253 -12.79 -9.28 -9.70
N VAL A 254 -12.23 -10.41 -10.12
CA VAL A 254 -11.09 -10.48 -11.03
C VAL A 254 -11.50 -11.29 -12.25
N MET A 255 -11.37 -10.67 -13.42
CA MET A 255 -11.64 -11.29 -14.71
C MET A 255 -10.79 -10.66 -15.81
N ASN A 256 -10.41 -11.46 -16.81
CA ASN A 256 -9.63 -11.00 -17.97
C ASN A 256 -8.30 -10.30 -17.62
N CYS A 257 -7.75 -10.55 -16.43
CA CYS A 257 -6.53 -9.92 -15.95
C CYS A 257 -5.85 -10.72 -14.82
N SER A 258 -4.62 -10.33 -14.51
CA SER A 258 -3.74 -10.99 -13.55
C SER A 258 -3.13 -9.97 -12.57
N PRO A 259 -3.93 -9.30 -11.71
CA PRO A 259 -3.40 -8.38 -10.70
C PRO A 259 -2.67 -9.14 -9.58
N LYS A 260 -1.80 -8.44 -8.85
CA LYS A 260 -1.22 -8.97 -7.61
C LYS A 260 -1.82 -8.27 -6.40
N PHE A 261 -2.33 -9.05 -5.45
CA PHE A 261 -2.68 -8.59 -4.11
C PHE A 261 -1.62 -9.14 -3.16
N TYR A 262 -0.89 -8.25 -2.50
CA TYR A 262 0.25 -8.64 -1.69
C TYR A 262 0.31 -7.87 -0.39
N ASN A 263 0.49 -8.57 0.73
CA ASN A 263 0.63 -7.92 2.04
C ASN A 263 -0.52 -6.92 2.33
N ALA A 264 -1.74 -7.26 1.93
CA ALA A 264 -2.92 -6.40 1.98
C ALA A 264 -4.01 -6.96 2.89
N LYS A 265 -4.90 -6.09 3.39
CA LYS A 265 -6.01 -6.45 4.28
C LYS A 265 -7.35 -6.06 3.68
N PHE A 266 -8.32 -6.96 3.72
CA PHE A 266 -9.65 -6.76 3.15
C PHE A 266 -10.73 -7.06 4.19
N TYR A 267 -11.71 -6.17 4.33
CA TYR A 267 -12.77 -6.27 5.34
C TYR A 267 -14.17 -6.09 4.73
N GLY A 268 -14.98 -7.15 4.82
CA GLY A 268 -16.42 -7.10 4.53
C GLY A 268 -17.19 -6.22 5.52
N ASN A 269 -18.24 -5.54 5.06
CA ASN A 269 -19.08 -4.66 5.90
C ASN A 269 -20.34 -5.35 6.43
N ASP A 270 -20.39 -6.67 6.53
CA ASP A 270 -21.56 -7.36 7.02
C ASP A 270 -21.30 -8.24 8.23
N THR A 271 -22.36 -8.52 8.96
CA THR A 271 -22.29 -9.32 10.18
C THR A 271 -21.92 -10.77 9.88
N TYR A 272 -22.29 -11.29 8.71
CA TYR A 272 -22.28 -12.73 8.42
C TYR A 272 -21.16 -13.17 7.46
N GLY A 273 -20.30 -12.26 6.97
CA GLY A 273 -19.19 -12.61 6.09
C GLY A 273 -19.57 -12.93 4.65
N ARG A 274 -20.65 -12.32 4.15
CA ARG A 274 -21.26 -12.57 2.84
C ARG A 274 -20.73 -11.65 1.74
N SER A 275 -19.52 -11.15 1.90
CA SER A 275 -18.75 -10.57 0.81
C SER A 275 -17.92 -11.66 0.14
N TYR A 276 -17.64 -11.50 -1.14
CA TYR A 276 -16.99 -12.55 -1.94
C TYR A 276 -15.86 -11.97 -2.79
N LEU A 277 -14.78 -12.73 -2.91
CA LEU A 277 -13.68 -12.51 -3.83
C LEU A 277 -13.82 -13.50 -4.97
N TYR A 278 -14.25 -13.01 -6.12
CA TYR A 278 -14.54 -13.82 -7.29
C TYR A 278 -13.36 -13.88 -8.25
N PHE A 279 -13.01 -15.09 -8.65
CA PHE A 279 -12.11 -15.35 -9.77
C PHE A 279 -12.90 -15.98 -10.91
N ARG A 280 -13.10 -15.20 -11.98
CA ARG A 280 -13.87 -15.61 -13.16
C ARG A 280 -12.95 -15.90 -14.35
N THR A 281 -13.54 -15.92 -15.54
CA THR A 281 -12.86 -16.17 -16.81
C THR A 281 -11.55 -15.42 -16.90
N ASP A 282 -10.49 -16.15 -17.27
CA ASP A 282 -9.13 -15.64 -17.50
C ASP A 282 -8.52 -14.88 -16.30
N ALA A 283 -9.02 -15.10 -15.08
CA ALA A 283 -8.39 -14.58 -13.87
C ALA A 283 -7.04 -15.26 -13.62
N GLY A 284 -5.97 -14.47 -13.64
CA GLY A 284 -4.61 -14.92 -13.33
C GLY A 284 -4.02 -14.28 -12.09
N ALA A 285 -4.86 -13.83 -11.15
CA ALA A 285 -4.41 -13.09 -9.98
C ALA A 285 -3.40 -13.86 -9.11
N ILE A 286 -2.43 -13.11 -8.57
CA ILE A 286 -1.52 -13.59 -7.54
C ILE A 286 -1.98 -12.98 -6.21
N VAL A 287 -2.58 -13.78 -5.34
CA VAL A 287 -3.06 -13.37 -4.02
C VAL A 287 -2.15 -13.96 -2.96
N LYS A 288 -1.32 -13.13 -2.35
CA LYS A 288 -0.26 -13.62 -1.47
C LYS A 288 -0.12 -12.80 -0.21
N ASN A 289 0.03 -13.48 0.92
CA ASN A 289 0.29 -12.81 2.20
C ASN A 289 -0.81 -11.80 2.57
N CYS A 290 -2.06 -12.06 2.21
CA CYS A 290 -3.18 -11.17 2.47
C CYS A 290 -4.04 -11.68 3.64
N TYR A 291 -4.77 -10.74 4.27
CA TYR A 291 -5.76 -11.03 5.30
C TYR A 291 -7.15 -10.64 4.80
N PHE A 292 -8.08 -11.57 4.83
CA PHE A 292 -9.47 -11.39 4.44
C PHE A 292 -10.36 -11.67 5.63
N ASP A 293 -11.05 -10.65 6.13
CA ASP A 293 -12.11 -10.79 7.12
C ASP A 293 -13.46 -10.64 6.43
N LYS A 294 -14.37 -11.58 6.72
CA LYS A 294 -15.76 -11.54 6.24
C LYS A 294 -15.87 -11.61 4.71
N ILE A 295 -14.91 -12.26 4.06
CA ILE A 295 -14.84 -12.39 2.60
C ILE A 295 -14.52 -13.84 2.24
N SER A 296 -15.39 -14.48 1.45
CA SER A 296 -15.17 -15.85 0.97
C SER A 296 -14.51 -15.82 -0.42
N PRO A 297 -13.44 -16.61 -0.67
CA PRO A 297 -12.89 -16.77 -2.01
C PRO A 297 -13.71 -17.77 -2.81
N ASP A 298 -14.09 -17.38 -4.02
CA ASP A 298 -14.99 -18.15 -4.87
C ASP A 298 -14.38 -18.31 -6.28
N ILE A 299 -14.25 -19.56 -6.74
CA ILE A 299 -13.71 -19.93 -8.07
C ILE A 299 -14.87 -20.25 -9.02
N LEU A 300 -15.03 -19.44 -10.06
CA LEU A 300 -16.16 -19.50 -11.00
C LEU A 300 -15.72 -19.78 -12.44
N ALA A 301 -14.45 -20.10 -12.67
CA ALA A 301 -13.93 -20.46 -13.98
C ALA A 301 -12.78 -21.48 -13.86
N ASP A 302 -12.41 -22.08 -15.00
CA ASP A 302 -11.22 -22.91 -15.10
C ASP A 302 -9.96 -22.04 -15.23
N LEU A 303 -9.18 -21.99 -14.15
CA LEU A 303 -7.97 -21.17 -14.00
C LEU A 303 -6.68 -21.99 -14.17
N ARG A 304 -6.77 -23.26 -14.58
CA ARG A 304 -5.59 -24.15 -14.68
C ARG A 304 -4.51 -23.64 -15.64
N ALA A 305 -4.96 -22.96 -16.70
CA ALA A 305 -4.11 -22.38 -17.73
C ALA A 305 -3.60 -20.97 -17.40
N THR A 306 -4.11 -20.33 -16.35
CA THR A 306 -3.73 -18.97 -15.97
C THR A 306 -2.56 -18.97 -14.99
N ALA A 307 -2.06 -17.77 -14.68
CA ALA A 307 -1.07 -17.54 -13.64
C ALA A 307 -1.65 -17.56 -12.21
N PHE A 308 -2.95 -17.89 -12.05
CA PHE A 308 -3.64 -17.82 -10.76
C PHE A 308 -2.89 -18.58 -9.66
N LYS A 309 -2.65 -17.88 -8.56
CA LYS A 309 -1.99 -18.39 -7.36
C LYS A 309 -2.59 -17.71 -6.13
N MET A 310 -2.91 -18.50 -5.13
CA MET A 310 -3.38 -18.05 -3.82
C MET A 310 -2.59 -18.77 -2.72
N ASP A 311 -1.66 -18.08 -2.07
CA ASP A 311 -0.80 -18.65 -1.03
C ASP A 311 -0.50 -17.73 0.14
N HIS A 312 -0.24 -18.33 1.31
CA HIS A 312 0.11 -17.61 2.53
C HIS A 312 -0.97 -16.60 2.99
N ASN A 313 -2.23 -16.82 2.64
CA ASN A 313 -3.33 -15.92 3.03
C ASN A 313 -4.05 -16.43 4.28
N ILE A 314 -4.67 -15.49 4.98
CA ILE A 314 -5.58 -15.75 6.09
C ILE A 314 -6.99 -15.37 5.68
N PHE A 315 -7.93 -16.31 5.77
CA PHE A 315 -9.36 -16.05 5.63
C PHE A 315 -10.06 -16.28 6.97
N ARG A 316 -10.82 -15.29 7.43
CA ARG A 316 -11.50 -15.28 8.73
C ARG A 316 -12.91 -14.78 8.62
N ASN A 317 -13.79 -15.37 9.43
CA ASN A 317 -15.18 -14.92 9.60
C ASN A 317 -15.99 -14.85 8.29
N SER A 318 -15.52 -15.53 7.25
CA SER A 318 -16.16 -15.62 5.96
C SER A 318 -17.40 -16.52 6.03
N TYR A 319 -18.36 -16.33 5.13
CA TYR A 319 -19.55 -17.19 5.05
C TYR A 319 -19.17 -18.63 4.65
N TYR A 320 -18.23 -18.78 3.71
CA TYR A 320 -17.59 -20.05 3.37
C TYR A 320 -16.07 -19.93 3.53
N SER A 321 -15.39 -21.05 3.76
CA SER A 321 -13.92 -21.08 3.70
C SER A 321 -13.40 -20.86 2.28
N ILE A 322 -14.04 -21.53 1.31
CA ILE A 322 -13.82 -21.41 -0.11
C ILE A 322 -15.01 -22.04 -0.85
N ALA A 323 -15.31 -21.55 -2.04
CA ALA A 323 -16.36 -22.13 -2.88
C ALA A 323 -15.94 -22.29 -4.35
N PHE A 324 -16.54 -23.27 -5.02
CA PHE A 324 -16.38 -23.53 -6.46
C PHE A 324 -17.76 -23.71 -7.10
N PHE A 325 -17.99 -23.06 -8.25
CA PHE A 325 -19.30 -23.01 -8.90
C PHE A 325 -19.23 -23.32 -10.41
N SER A 326 -20.10 -24.21 -10.86
CA SER A 326 -20.42 -24.47 -12.27
C SER A 326 -19.20 -24.79 -13.14
N LEU A 327 -18.39 -25.77 -12.72
CA LEU A 327 -17.18 -26.21 -13.44
C LEU A 327 -17.28 -27.68 -13.85
N ASP A 328 -16.86 -27.97 -15.07
CA ASP A 328 -16.79 -29.34 -15.63
C ASP A 328 -15.44 -30.04 -15.35
N ASN A 329 -14.63 -29.46 -14.46
CA ASN A 329 -13.35 -29.99 -14.01
C ASN A 329 -12.97 -29.39 -12.65
N SER A 330 -11.73 -29.63 -12.20
CA SER A 330 -11.23 -29.16 -10.90
C SER A 330 -11.15 -27.63 -10.76
N GLY A 331 -11.28 -26.86 -11.84
CA GLY A 331 -11.12 -25.40 -11.85
C GLY A 331 -9.67 -24.91 -11.65
N ILE A 332 -8.87 -25.66 -10.91
CA ILE A 332 -7.48 -25.36 -10.56
C ILE A 332 -6.62 -26.61 -10.70
N LYS A 333 -5.30 -26.43 -10.75
CA LYS A 333 -4.29 -27.50 -10.66
C LYS A 333 -3.63 -27.48 -9.29
N ALA A 334 -3.02 -28.61 -8.92
CA ALA A 334 -2.31 -28.73 -7.66
C ALA A 334 -1.30 -27.59 -7.47
N GLY A 335 -1.27 -27.03 -6.27
CA GLY A 335 -0.41 -25.91 -5.91
C GLY A 335 -0.92 -24.52 -6.32
N GLN A 336 -2.03 -24.37 -7.05
CA GLN A 336 -2.59 -23.02 -7.28
C GLN A 336 -3.20 -22.42 -6.01
N ILE A 337 -3.72 -23.25 -5.11
CA ILE A 337 -4.23 -22.83 -3.79
C ILE A 337 -3.53 -23.68 -2.74
N GLU A 338 -2.56 -23.11 -2.04
CA GLU A 338 -1.78 -23.82 -1.02
C GLU A 338 -1.26 -22.87 0.06
N LEU A 339 -0.89 -23.42 1.22
CA LEU A 339 -0.30 -22.68 2.33
C LEU A 339 -1.18 -21.54 2.83
N ASN A 340 -2.51 -21.69 2.72
CA ASN A 340 -3.47 -20.75 3.29
C ASN A 340 -4.02 -21.25 4.63
N ASP A 341 -4.54 -20.32 5.40
CA ASP A 341 -5.25 -20.56 6.66
C ASP A 341 -6.72 -20.14 6.51
N PHE A 342 -7.60 -21.13 6.36
CA PHE A 342 -9.03 -20.92 6.16
C PHE A 342 -9.82 -21.11 7.46
N GLY A 343 -10.61 -20.10 7.86
CA GLY A 343 -11.58 -20.23 8.94
C GLY A 343 -12.86 -19.43 8.67
N CYS A 344 -14.00 -20.10 8.50
CA CYS A 344 -15.29 -19.43 8.30
C CYS A 344 -15.97 -19.02 9.62
N SER A 345 -16.90 -18.06 9.58
CA SER A 345 -17.64 -17.58 10.75
C SER A 345 -18.35 -18.71 11.50
N ARG A 346 -18.10 -18.82 12.82
CA ARG A 346 -18.80 -19.75 13.73
C ARG A 346 -20.24 -19.31 14.03
N GLU A 347 -20.60 -18.06 13.71
CA GLU A 347 -21.94 -17.51 13.98
C GLU A 347 -22.99 -18.02 12.98
N VAL A 348 -22.57 -18.51 11.81
CA VAL A 348 -23.48 -18.94 10.73
C VAL A 348 -23.35 -20.42 10.38
N ALA A 349 -22.17 -20.99 10.54
CA ALA A 349 -21.94 -22.43 10.41
C ALA A 349 -21.32 -22.98 11.70
N THR A 350 -21.87 -24.07 12.24
CA THR A 350 -21.30 -24.76 13.41
C THR A 350 -19.97 -25.46 13.10
N THR A 351 -19.56 -25.50 11.83
CA THR A 351 -18.35 -26.14 11.29
C THR A 351 -17.76 -25.33 10.14
N ASN A 352 -16.43 -25.38 9.97
CA ASN A 352 -15.75 -24.76 8.83
C ASN A 352 -16.24 -25.36 7.51
N THR A 353 -16.97 -24.61 6.66
CA THR A 353 -17.64 -25.19 5.49
C THR A 353 -16.98 -24.75 4.18
N ALA A 354 -16.60 -25.72 3.36
CA ALA A 354 -16.22 -25.54 1.96
C ALA A 354 -17.41 -25.92 1.05
N TYR A 355 -17.61 -25.19 -0.04
CA TYR A 355 -18.86 -25.25 -0.81
C TYR A 355 -18.64 -25.64 -2.28
N PHE A 356 -19.49 -26.54 -2.78
CA PHE A 356 -19.58 -26.90 -4.20
C PHE A 356 -20.99 -26.67 -4.73
N PHE A 357 -21.06 -26.09 -5.92
CA PHE A 357 -22.29 -25.93 -6.68
C PHE A 357 -22.08 -26.35 -8.12
N ASP A 358 -22.85 -27.35 -8.60
CA ASP A 358 -22.87 -27.77 -10.00
C ASP A 358 -21.48 -28.14 -10.56
N MET A 359 -20.74 -28.95 -9.80
CA MET A 359 -19.38 -29.37 -10.16
C MET A 359 -19.36 -30.77 -10.72
N THR A 360 -18.71 -30.95 -11.87
CA THR A 360 -18.51 -32.27 -12.49
C THR A 360 -17.05 -32.49 -12.87
N GLY A 361 -16.69 -33.75 -13.17
CA GLY A 361 -15.34 -34.08 -13.63
C GLY A 361 -14.36 -34.40 -12.50
N ALA A 362 -13.18 -33.76 -12.52
CA ALA A 362 -12.08 -34.10 -11.61
C ALA A 362 -12.25 -33.46 -10.22
N ASN A 363 -11.67 -34.12 -9.21
CA ASN A 363 -11.59 -33.59 -7.86
C ASN A 363 -10.72 -32.34 -7.77
N VAL A 364 -11.07 -31.45 -6.84
CA VAL A 364 -10.36 -30.18 -6.65
C VAL A 364 -9.18 -30.36 -5.67
N PRO A 365 -7.92 -30.16 -6.11
CA PRO A 365 -6.77 -30.34 -5.25
C PRO A 365 -6.60 -29.16 -4.29
N LEU A 366 -6.97 -29.34 -3.01
CA LEU A 366 -6.85 -28.32 -1.95
C LEU A 366 -5.94 -28.73 -0.79
N GLY A 367 -5.08 -29.72 -1.04
CA GLY A 367 -3.96 -30.05 -0.19
C GLY A 367 -3.09 -28.87 0.23
N ASN A 368 -2.24 -29.08 1.23
CA ASN A 368 -1.29 -28.09 1.75
C ASN A 368 -1.93 -26.81 2.31
N ASN A 369 -3.24 -26.82 2.61
CA ASN A 369 -3.92 -25.74 3.32
C ASN A 369 -4.26 -26.18 4.74
N TYR A 370 -4.37 -25.21 5.66
CA TYR A 370 -4.85 -25.43 7.01
C TYR A 370 -6.31 -24.98 7.12
N TRP A 371 -7.14 -25.84 7.72
CA TRP A 371 -8.57 -25.61 7.88
C TRP A 371 -8.89 -25.40 9.35
N HIS A 372 -8.91 -24.13 9.75
CA HIS A 372 -9.25 -23.75 11.11
C HIS A 372 -10.63 -24.32 11.51
N TRP A 373 -10.77 -24.83 12.73
CA TRP A 373 -12.00 -25.49 13.22
C TRP A 373 -12.49 -26.72 12.44
N GLY A 374 -11.63 -27.34 11.62
CA GLY A 374 -11.91 -28.68 11.11
C GLY A 374 -12.00 -29.70 12.24
N THR A 375 -12.82 -30.73 12.06
CA THR A 375 -13.14 -31.71 13.12
C THR A 375 -12.24 -32.95 13.11
N GLU A 376 -11.33 -33.05 12.13
CA GLU A 376 -10.46 -34.20 11.91
C GLU A 376 -8.99 -33.89 12.23
N THR A 377 -8.08 -34.86 12.03
CA THR A 377 -6.63 -34.66 12.18
C THR A 377 -5.91 -35.29 10.99
N PRO A 378 -5.27 -34.48 10.10
CA PRO A 378 -5.27 -33.02 10.06
C PRO A 378 -6.69 -32.45 9.90
N PRO A 379 -6.95 -31.20 10.34
CA PRO A 379 -8.30 -30.65 10.27
C PRO A 379 -8.74 -30.49 8.82
N LEU A 380 -9.94 -30.99 8.53
CA LEU A 380 -10.62 -30.87 7.24
C LEU A 380 -11.89 -30.03 7.39
N PRO A 381 -12.30 -29.30 6.34
CA PRO A 381 -13.56 -28.58 6.35
C PRO A 381 -14.73 -29.57 6.20
N ALA A 382 -15.87 -29.25 6.80
CA ALA A 382 -17.13 -29.81 6.38
C ALA A 382 -17.41 -29.40 4.92
N THR A 383 -18.01 -30.29 4.14
CA THR A 383 -18.23 -30.04 2.71
C THR A 383 -19.72 -30.06 2.40
N THR A 384 -20.21 -28.99 1.78
CA THR A 384 -21.58 -28.94 1.25
C THR A 384 -21.55 -29.13 -0.25
N TYR A 385 -22.28 -30.12 -0.74
CA TYR A 385 -22.40 -30.42 -2.17
C TYR A 385 -23.81 -30.10 -2.65
N PHE A 386 -23.91 -29.26 -3.67
CA PHE A 386 -25.15 -29.04 -4.40
C PHE A 386 -24.96 -29.45 -5.86
N GLN A 387 -25.74 -30.43 -6.33
CA GLN A 387 -25.70 -30.92 -7.71
C GLN A 387 -24.29 -31.28 -8.22
N SER A 388 -23.41 -31.73 -7.33
CA SER A 388 -21.98 -31.92 -7.62
C SER A 388 -21.59 -33.40 -7.55
N THR A 389 -20.73 -33.84 -8.47
CA THR A 389 -20.11 -35.19 -8.48
C THR A 389 -18.63 -35.17 -8.12
N SER A 390 -17.97 -34.00 -8.23
CA SER A 390 -16.59 -33.80 -7.79
C SER A 390 -16.48 -33.64 -6.27
N THR A 391 -15.33 -34.01 -5.70
CA THR A 391 -15.01 -33.75 -4.28
C THR A 391 -13.73 -32.93 -4.12
N PHE A 392 -13.47 -32.45 -2.89
CA PHE A 392 -12.15 -31.93 -2.55
C PHE A 392 -11.18 -33.10 -2.37
N ASP A 393 -9.97 -32.93 -2.89
CA ASP A 393 -8.87 -33.87 -2.71
C ASP A 393 -7.86 -33.32 -1.71
N PHE A 394 -7.70 -34.06 -0.61
CA PHE A 394 -6.77 -33.80 0.48
C PHE A 394 -5.79 -34.97 0.66
N ASN A 395 -5.61 -35.81 -0.36
CA ASN A 395 -4.75 -37.00 -0.27
C ASN A 395 -3.31 -36.74 -0.77
N ASP A 396 -2.43 -37.73 -0.55
CA ASP A 396 -1.05 -37.75 -1.04
C ASP A 396 -1.00 -37.43 -2.56
N PRO A 397 -0.09 -36.54 -3.01
CA PRO A 397 1.08 -36.00 -2.30
C PRO A 397 0.87 -34.72 -1.51
N SER A 398 -0.37 -34.22 -1.42
CA SER A 398 -0.65 -32.93 -0.76
C SER A 398 -1.74 -33.10 0.29
N PRO A 399 -1.45 -33.68 1.47
CA PRO A 399 -2.42 -33.72 2.56
C PRO A 399 -2.75 -32.32 3.09
N ALA A 400 -3.90 -32.18 3.76
CA ALA A 400 -4.16 -30.97 4.55
C ALA A 400 -3.09 -30.79 5.65
N LEU A 401 -2.81 -29.53 6.01
CA LEU A 401 -1.81 -29.21 7.01
C LEU A 401 -2.33 -29.49 8.42
N SER A 402 -1.47 -30.01 9.30
CA SER A 402 -1.79 -30.23 10.72
C SER A 402 -1.69 -28.96 11.58
N SER A 403 -1.09 -27.89 11.05
CA SER A 403 -0.91 -26.61 11.72
C SER A 403 -0.98 -25.47 10.73
N VAL A 404 -1.27 -24.26 11.23
CA VAL A 404 -1.22 -23.03 10.46
C VAL A 404 0.17 -22.90 9.78
N PRO A 405 0.23 -22.59 8.47
CA PRO A 405 1.51 -22.36 7.79
C PRO A 405 2.27 -21.17 8.42
N ALA A 406 3.59 -21.21 8.37
CA ALA A 406 4.41 -20.07 8.79
C ALA A 406 4.25 -18.89 7.81
N ASN A 407 4.42 -17.66 8.30
CA ASN A 407 4.40 -16.43 7.48
C ASN A 407 3.11 -16.26 6.66
N VAL A 408 1.96 -16.54 7.28
CA VAL A 408 0.65 -16.26 6.69
C VAL A 408 0.18 -14.85 7.06
N GLY A 409 -0.36 -14.13 6.07
CA GLY A 409 -0.96 -12.82 6.22
C GLY A 409 0.02 -11.67 6.52
N PRO A 410 -0.46 -10.41 6.44
CA PRO A 410 0.36 -9.23 6.72
C PRO A 410 0.80 -9.19 8.19
N SER A 411 2.03 -8.72 8.43
CA SER A 411 2.60 -8.59 9.78
C SER A 411 2.23 -7.29 10.49
N TRP A 412 1.82 -6.29 9.73
CA TRP A 412 1.34 -4.98 10.19
C TRP A 412 -0.18 -5.05 10.35
#